data_AF-A0A2W6SQC0-F1
#
_entry.id   AF-A0A2W6SQC0-F1
#
_cell.length_a   1.000
_cell.length_b   1.000
_cell.length_c   1.000
_cell.angle_alpha   90.00
_cell.angle_beta   90.00
_cell.angle_gamma   90.00
#
_symmetry.space_group_name_H-M   'P 1'
#
loop_
_entity.id
_entity.type
_entity.pdbx_description
1 polymer ?
#
loop_
_entity_poly.entity_id
_entity_poly.type
_entity_poly.pdbx_seq_one_letter_code
_entity_poly.pdbx_strand_id
1 'polypeptide(L)'
;MKTSSKAALAAGLFTLGGCAAGEAEVPVAVRIAHATPAVSVTARGETTPVGTANADAADDPAIWRNAADPARSLIVGTDKKAGLYVYGLDGKTRDFLDAGRVNNVDLKDGVTIGGAEGILVAASDRNDIAHARIALFRLDPVTAKLTAVGKVEGGRGEAYGICLGRDGAGLSAFIVLKDGTVNQVLIDASGATPTGRIVRTMKLSTQSEGCAVDDRTHTLYVAEEDVGLWRFDARVNGPTGPTKIAAADGRNLVMDAEGVAIAAIGEKDGYVVVSSQGDNAYVLYSLTDDRYVGRFRIVDGAVGGSEETDGIELMLGDFGPAYPGGLFIAQDGHNAAAAQNFKLVAWDDIARALGLR
;
A
#
# COMPACT_ATOMS: atom_id res chain seq x y z
N MET A 1 61.63 59.59 -13.26
CA MET A 1 60.63 60.67 -13.45
C MET A 1 59.61 60.16 -14.46
N LYS A 2 58.35 59.93 -14.04
CA LYS A 2 57.10 59.79 -14.83
C LYS A 2 57.09 58.74 -15.97
N THR A 3 56.12 57.87 -16.21
CA THR A 3 54.79 57.51 -15.67
C THR A 3 54.43 56.26 -16.52
N SER A 4 54.22 55.09 -15.94
CA SER A 4 53.70 53.92 -16.69
C SER A 4 52.17 53.96 -16.71
N SER A 5 51.61 54.10 -17.91
CA SER A 5 50.17 54.01 -18.19
C SER A 5 49.66 52.58 -18.00
N LYS A 6 48.55 52.47 -17.29
CA LYS A 6 47.73 51.27 -17.17
C LYS A 6 47.04 51.00 -18.51
N ALA A 7 47.26 49.82 -19.08
CA ALA A 7 46.39 49.26 -20.12
C ALA A 7 45.54 48.16 -19.48
N ALA A 8 44.25 48.43 -19.30
CA ALA A 8 43.25 47.44 -18.95
C ALA A 8 42.76 46.80 -20.25
N LEU A 9 42.94 45.50 -20.41
CA LEU A 9 42.28 44.73 -21.47
C LEU A 9 41.33 43.74 -20.80
N ALA A 10 40.04 43.93 -21.07
CA ALA A 10 38.94 43.18 -20.52
C ALA A 10 38.97 41.72 -21.00
N ALA A 11 39.03 40.77 -20.06
CA ALA A 11 38.76 39.37 -20.33
C ALA A 11 37.24 39.17 -20.41
N GLY A 12 36.71 38.94 -21.60
CA GLY A 12 35.33 38.51 -21.79
C GLY A 12 35.17 37.08 -21.29
N LEU A 13 34.50 36.91 -20.15
CA LEU A 13 33.94 35.62 -19.75
C LEU A 13 32.71 35.33 -20.60
N PHE A 14 32.83 34.40 -21.55
CA PHE A 14 31.67 33.73 -22.14
C PHE A 14 31.11 32.75 -21.10
N THR A 15 30.05 33.15 -20.41
CA THR A 15 29.22 32.22 -19.64
C THR A 15 28.38 31.40 -20.62
N LEU A 16 28.84 30.20 -20.94
CA LEU A 16 27.99 29.17 -21.56
C LEU A 16 26.95 28.75 -20.51
N GLY A 17 25.77 29.37 -20.58
CA GLY A 17 24.58 28.92 -19.87
C GLY A 17 24.14 27.58 -20.44
N GLY A 18 24.63 26.49 -19.86
CA GLY A 18 24.09 25.16 -20.09
C GLY A 18 22.66 25.12 -19.57
N CYS A 19 21.69 25.09 -20.47
CA CYS A 19 20.34 24.70 -20.15
C CYS A 19 20.38 23.23 -19.74
N ALA A 20 20.35 22.94 -18.44
CA ALA A 20 19.96 21.64 -17.95
C ALA A 20 18.46 21.51 -18.25
N ALA A 21 18.13 21.04 -19.44
CA ALA A 21 16.81 20.48 -19.69
C ALA A 21 16.71 19.24 -18.79
N GLY A 22 16.02 19.35 -17.67
CA GLY A 22 15.53 18.17 -16.98
C GLY A 22 14.77 17.32 -17.99
N GLU A 23 15.03 16.02 -18.04
CA GLU A 23 14.29 15.12 -18.91
C GLU A 23 12.80 15.33 -18.65
N ALA A 24 12.05 15.70 -19.70
CA ALA A 24 10.62 15.88 -19.57
C ALA A 24 10.00 14.54 -19.17
N GLU A 25 9.18 14.54 -18.12
CA GLU A 25 8.47 13.34 -17.67
C GLU A 25 7.66 12.75 -18.83
N VAL A 26 7.77 11.43 -19.02
CA VAL A 26 7.07 10.74 -20.10
C VAL A 26 5.56 10.77 -19.79
N PRO A 27 4.71 11.34 -20.65
CA PRO A 27 3.28 11.43 -20.38
C PRO A 27 2.66 10.07 -20.10
N VAL A 28 1.72 10.00 -19.14
CA VAL A 28 1.04 8.74 -18.76
C VAL A 28 0.44 8.00 -19.96
N ALA A 29 -0.13 8.73 -20.93
CA ALA A 29 -0.66 8.14 -22.16
C ALA A 29 0.40 7.40 -22.99
N VAL A 30 1.65 7.87 -23.00
CA VAL A 30 2.78 7.21 -23.66
C VAL A 30 3.21 5.98 -22.89
N ARG A 31 3.26 6.06 -21.55
CA ARG A 31 3.55 4.91 -20.67
C ARG A 31 2.51 3.80 -20.86
N ILE A 32 1.21 4.14 -20.84
CA ILE A 32 0.10 3.22 -21.11
C ILE A 32 0.22 2.58 -22.50
N ALA A 33 0.56 3.35 -23.53
CA ALA A 33 0.70 2.84 -24.90
C ALA A 33 1.90 1.88 -25.07
N HIS A 34 2.95 2.03 -24.25
CA HIS A 34 4.12 1.15 -24.25
C HIS A 34 3.91 -0.12 -23.40
N ALA A 35 3.06 -0.02 -22.36
CA ALA A 35 2.81 -1.11 -21.43
C ALA A 35 2.09 -2.30 -22.07
N THR A 36 2.22 -3.48 -21.46
CA THR A 36 1.42 -4.65 -21.84
C THR A 36 -0.07 -4.33 -21.63
N PRO A 37 -0.96 -4.63 -22.60
CA PRO A 37 -2.37 -4.27 -22.49
C PRO A 37 -3.03 -4.76 -21.19
N ALA A 38 -3.83 -3.89 -20.58
CA ALA A 38 -4.63 -4.20 -19.41
C ALA A 38 -6.11 -4.31 -19.81
N VAL A 39 -6.83 -5.30 -19.28
CA VAL A 39 -8.29 -5.39 -19.47
C VAL A 39 -8.99 -4.34 -18.61
N SER A 40 -10.10 -3.80 -19.09
CA SER A 40 -10.85 -2.79 -18.34
C SER A 40 -11.90 -3.43 -17.43
N VAL A 41 -12.00 -2.91 -16.21
CA VAL A 41 -13.08 -3.17 -15.26
C VAL A 41 -13.60 -1.85 -14.72
N THR A 42 -14.77 -1.84 -14.09
CA THR A 42 -15.35 -0.64 -13.47
C THR A 42 -15.60 -0.90 -11.98
N ALA A 43 -15.42 0.11 -11.14
CA ALA A 43 -15.82 0.04 -9.75
C ALA A 43 -17.35 0.01 -9.60
N ARG A 44 -17.83 -0.67 -8.56
CA ARG A 44 -19.26 -0.76 -8.21
C ARG A 44 -19.65 0.25 -7.12
N GLY A 45 -18.67 0.77 -6.39
CA GLY A 45 -18.84 1.82 -5.41
C GLY A 45 -17.53 2.54 -5.14
N GLU A 46 -17.59 3.58 -4.31
CA GLU A 46 -16.44 4.35 -3.87
C GLU A 46 -16.68 4.90 -2.47
N THR A 47 -15.63 5.20 -1.73
CA THR A 47 -15.77 5.80 -0.40
C THR A 47 -16.09 7.29 -0.51
N THR A 48 -16.68 7.84 0.56
CA THR A 48 -16.63 9.27 0.81
C THR A 48 -15.15 9.73 0.74
N PRO A 49 -14.86 10.86 0.09
CA PRO A 49 -13.52 11.45 0.07
C PRO A 49 -12.92 11.67 1.46
N VAL A 50 -11.59 11.58 1.56
CA VAL A 50 -10.89 11.98 2.79
C VAL A 50 -11.05 13.48 3.04
N GLY A 51 -10.92 13.87 4.30
CA GLY A 51 -11.08 15.26 4.73
C GLY A 51 -9.95 16.20 4.29
N THR A 52 -8.75 15.67 4.02
CA THR A 52 -7.63 16.47 3.53
C THR A 52 -7.78 16.75 2.03
N ALA A 53 -8.31 17.93 1.71
CA ALA A 53 -8.55 18.35 0.34
C ALA A 53 -7.30 18.90 -0.37
N ASN A 54 -7.27 18.78 -1.69
CA ASN A 54 -6.22 19.33 -2.58
C ASN A 54 -4.80 18.91 -2.19
N ALA A 55 -4.65 17.68 -1.68
CA ALA A 55 -3.37 17.10 -1.34
C ALA A 55 -3.38 15.61 -1.63
N ASP A 56 -2.18 15.08 -1.83
CA ASP A 56 -1.88 13.66 -1.76
C ASP A 56 -2.06 13.19 -0.30
N ALA A 57 -3.16 12.47 -0.04
CA ALA A 57 -3.75 12.24 1.26
C ALA A 57 -4.28 10.81 1.45
N ALA A 58 -5.28 10.38 0.68
CA ALA A 58 -5.75 8.99 0.79
C ALA A 58 -4.65 8.07 0.28
N ASP A 59 -4.35 6.98 1.00
CA ASP A 59 -3.16 6.18 0.67
C ASP A 59 -3.48 4.69 0.64
N ASP A 60 -3.83 4.10 1.78
CA ASP A 60 -3.88 2.65 1.92
C ASP A 60 -5.18 2.16 2.55
N PRO A 61 -5.84 1.16 1.96
CA PRO A 61 -7.00 0.49 2.55
C PRO A 61 -6.62 -0.81 3.28
N ALA A 62 -7.43 -1.21 4.26
CA ALA A 62 -7.45 -2.54 4.86
C ALA A 62 -8.90 -3.02 5.03
N ILE A 63 -9.15 -4.32 4.85
CA ILE A 63 -10.51 -4.89 4.87
C ILE A 63 -10.71 -5.78 6.10
N TRP A 64 -11.73 -5.47 6.90
CA TRP A 64 -12.27 -6.43 7.88
C TRP A 64 -13.55 -7.05 7.34
N ARG A 65 -13.50 -8.37 7.06
CA ARG A 65 -14.67 -9.13 6.63
C ARG A 65 -15.49 -9.63 7.82
N ASN A 66 -16.76 -9.27 7.84
CA ASN A 66 -17.72 -9.84 8.77
C ASN A 66 -18.30 -11.15 8.21
N ALA A 67 -17.77 -12.29 8.65
CA ALA A 67 -18.24 -13.60 8.16
C ALA A 67 -19.70 -13.91 8.53
N ALA A 68 -20.21 -13.36 9.63
CA ALA A 68 -21.59 -13.60 10.09
C ALA A 68 -22.62 -12.73 9.37
N ASP A 69 -22.21 -11.54 8.92
CA ASP A 69 -23.02 -10.61 8.14
C ASP A 69 -22.13 -9.88 7.12
N PRO A 70 -21.87 -10.48 5.95
CA PRO A 70 -20.96 -9.95 4.93
C PRO A 70 -21.16 -8.48 4.56
N ALA A 71 -22.42 -8.02 4.52
CA ALA A 71 -22.77 -6.64 4.18
C ALA A 71 -22.37 -5.62 5.26
N ARG A 72 -22.06 -6.09 6.48
CA ARG A 72 -21.55 -5.28 7.60
C ARG A 72 -20.03 -5.34 7.76
N SER A 73 -19.32 -5.80 6.73
CA SER A 73 -17.86 -5.66 6.68
C SER A 73 -17.45 -4.19 6.68
N LEU A 74 -16.22 -3.93 7.09
CA LEU A 74 -15.69 -2.58 7.27
C LEU A 74 -14.38 -2.43 6.49
N ILE A 75 -14.10 -1.19 6.11
CA ILE A 75 -12.87 -0.78 5.45
C ILE A 75 -12.20 0.22 6.38
N VAL A 76 -10.91 0.05 6.65
CA VAL A 76 -10.09 1.08 7.26
C VAL A 76 -9.27 1.72 6.14
N GLY A 77 -9.20 3.04 6.08
CA GLY A 77 -8.40 3.74 5.08
C GLY A 77 -7.56 4.82 5.72
N THR A 78 -6.32 4.99 5.28
CA THR A 78 -5.46 6.07 5.76
C THR A 78 -5.72 7.37 5.02
N ASP A 79 -5.66 8.48 5.75
CA ASP A 79 -5.35 9.82 5.24
C ASP A 79 -3.97 10.17 5.79
N LYS A 80 -2.94 10.10 4.94
CA LYS A 80 -1.53 10.18 5.36
C LYS A 80 -1.08 11.51 5.92
N LYS A 81 -1.98 12.49 5.95
CA LYS A 81 -1.80 13.81 6.53
C LYS A 81 -2.58 13.98 7.84
N ALA A 82 -3.50 13.08 8.19
CA ALA A 82 -4.43 13.29 9.30
C ALA A 82 -4.70 12.07 10.20
N GLY A 83 -4.93 10.87 9.65
CA GLY A 83 -5.31 9.73 10.49
C GLY A 83 -5.98 8.57 9.76
N LEU A 84 -6.90 7.89 10.45
CA LEU A 84 -7.59 6.71 9.96
C LEU A 84 -9.10 6.93 9.86
N TYR A 85 -9.66 6.55 8.73
CA TYR A 85 -11.10 6.47 8.52
C TYR A 85 -11.57 5.03 8.65
N VAL A 86 -12.81 4.86 9.12
CA VAL A 86 -13.57 3.61 8.98
C VAL A 86 -14.73 3.88 8.03
N TYR A 87 -14.91 3.01 7.03
CA TYR A 87 -16.02 3.06 6.08
C TYR A 87 -16.84 1.76 6.14
N GLY A 88 -18.11 1.87 5.78
CA GLY A 88 -18.91 0.70 5.40
C GLY A 88 -18.73 0.37 3.91
N LEU A 89 -19.26 -0.78 3.48
CA LEU A 89 -19.29 -1.17 2.05
C LEU A 89 -20.19 -0.27 1.18
N ASP A 90 -21.00 0.58 1.80
CA ASP A 90 -21.74 1.65 1.11
C ASP A 90 -20.88 2.91 0.87
N GLY A 91 -19.58 2.83 1.15
CA GLY A 91 -18.61 3.91 1.00
C GLY A 91 -18.67 4.99 2.06
N LYS A 92 -19.69 5.02 2.92
CA LYS A 92 -19.88 6.12 3.87
C LYS A 92 -18.99 5.94 5.09
N THR A 93 -18.42 7.05 5.55
CA THR A 93 -17.67 7.12 6.81
C THR A 93 -18.53 6.68 7.99
N ARG A 94 -17.94 5.85 8.85
CA ARG A 94 -18.47 5.38 10.13
C ARG A 94 -17.75 6.03 11.30
N ASP A 95 -16.45 6.22 11.16
CA ASP A 95 -15.61 6.84 12.16
C ASP A 95 -14.39 7.51 11.51
N PHE A 96 -13.80 8.45 12.23
CA PHE A 96 -12.50 9.01 11.92
C PHE A 96 -11.73 9.19 13.23
N LEU A 97 -10.49 8.73 13.23
CA LEU A 97 -9.57 8.86 14.35
C LEU A 97 -8.33 9.63 13.87
N ASP A 98 -8.09 10.78 14.49
CA ASP A 98 -6.85 11.54 14.30
C ASP A 98 -5.67 10.75 14.87
N ALA A 99 -4.75 10.38 13.99
CA ALA A 99 -3.51 9.69 14.31
C ALA A 99 -2.28 10.44 13.77
N GLY A 100 -2.47 11.68 13.31
CA GLY A 100 -1.47 12.44 12.58
C GLY A 100 -1.01 11.74 11.30
N ARG A 101 0.30 11.68 11.10
CA ARG A 101 0.94 11.17 9.87
C ARG A 101 1.14 9.65 9.94
N VAL A 102 0.07 8.89 9.95
CA VAL A 102 0.11 7.44 9.63
C VAL A 102 0.15 7.25 8.11
N ASN A 103 0.80 6.22 7.56
CA ASN A 103 0.94 6.07 6.10
C ASN A 103 0.11 4.91 5.55
N ASN A 104 0.53 3.67 5.80
CA ASN A 104 -0.18 2.44 5.44
C ASN A 104 -0.92 1.85 6.63
N VAL A 105 -1.85 0.93 6.37
CA VAL A 105 -2.65 0.25 7.40
C VAL A 105 -2.92 -1.20 7.02
N ASP A 106 -2.85 -2.08 8.01
CA ASP A 106 -3.31 -3.47 7.88
C ASP A 106 -3.96 -3.93 9.19
N LEU A 107 -4.71 -5.02 9.17
CA LEU A 107 -5.46 -5.53 10.30
C LEU A 107 -5.45 -7.06 10.41
N LYS A 108 -5.61 -7.55 11.64
CA LYS A 108 -5.90 -8.96 11.91
C LYS A 108 -6.96 -9.10 12.99
N ASP A 109 -7.91 -9.99 12.74
CA ASP A 109 -8.90 -10.44 13.72
C ASP A 109 -8.34 -11.56 14.62
N GLY A 110 -9.13 -11.93 15.62
CA GLY A 110 -8.75 -12.96 16.60
C GLY A 110 -7.49 -12.63 17.39
N VAL A 111 -7.17 -11.35 17.56
CA VAL A 111 -6.02 -10.89 18.36
C VAL A 111 -6.50 -10.60 19.78
N THR A 112 -5.79 -11.11 20.79
CA THR A 112 -6.01 -10.70 22.19
C THR A 112 -5.45 -9.30 22.41
N ILE A 113 -6.33 -8.34 22.72
CA ILE A 113 -6.00 -6.93 22.96
C ILE A 113 -6.49 -6.55 24.37
N GLY A 114 -5.59 -6.21 25.28
CA GLY A 114 -5.94 -5.85 26.65
C GLY A 114 -6.77 -6.93 27.37
N GLY A 115 -6.45 -8.21 27.14
CA GLY A 115 -7.15 -9.37 27.72
C GLY A 115 -8.42 -9.81 27.00
N ALA A 116 -8.83 -9.15 25.91
CA ALA A 116 -10.03 -9.52 25.15
C ALA A 116 -9.73 -9.69 23.66
N GLU A 117 -10.27 -10.76 23.06
CA GLU A 117 -10.18 -10.99 21.62
C GLU A 117 -10.82 -9.85 20.83
N GLY A 118 -10.24 -9.49 19.68
CA GLY A 118 -10.77 -8.46 18.80
C GLY A 118 -9.97 -8.31 17.51
N ILE A 119 -10.19 -7.17 16.85
CA ILE A 119 -9.57 -6.80 15.57
C ILE A 119 -8.50 -5.76 15.87
N LEU A 120 -7.24 -6.15 15.69
CA LEU A 120 -6.11 -5.23 15.79
C LEU A 120 -5.91 -4.57 14.43
N VAL A 121 -5.84 -3.25 14.43
CA VAL A 121 -5.43 -2.44 13.28
C VAL A 121 -4.05 -1.87 13.60
N ALA A 122 -3.13 -1.97 12.66
CA ALA A 122 -1.78 -1.43 12.78
C ALA A 122 -1.52 -0.48 11.62
N ALA A 123 -0.94 0.69 11.91
CA ALA A 123 -0.55 1.65 10.91
C ALA A 123 0.92 2.04 11.09
N SER A 124 1.64 2.26 9.99
CA SER A 124 2.98 2.85 10.02
C SER A 124 2.86 4.31 10.43
N ASP A 125 3.63 4.74 11.42
CA ASP A 125 3.54 6.10 12.00
C ASP A 125 4.86 6.86 11.78
N ARG A 126 4.77 7.92 10.96
CA ARG A 126 5.87 8.81 10.59
C ARG A 126 5.70 10.23 11.15
N ASN A 127 4.99 10.38 12.26
CA ASN A 127 4.94 11.66 12.99
C ASN A 127 6.34 12.10 13.46
N ASP A 128 7.24 11.14 13.74
CA ASP A 128 8.68 11.35 13.88
C ASP A 128 9.41 10.64 12.72
N ILE A 129 9.96 11.42 11.78
CA ILE A 129 10.63 10.89 10.59
C ILE A 129 11.96 10.18 10.88
N ALA A 130 12.52 10.33 12.08
CA ALA A 130 13.77 9.67 12.46
C ALA A 130 13.54 8.35 13.21
N HIS A 131 12.33 8.13 13.75
CA HIS A 131 12.00 6.99 14.59
C HIS A 131 10.65 6.40 14.20
N ALA A 132 10.66 5.51 13.23
CA ALA A 132 9.50 4.77 12.79
C ALA A 132 8.78 4.09 13.98
N ARG A 133 7.47 4.31 14.05
CA ARG A 133 6.57 3.67 15.01
C ARG A 133 5.53 2.85 14.28
N ILE A 134 4.96 1.89 15.00
CA ILE A 134 3.74 1.20 14.60
C ILE A 134 2.65 1.65 15.57
N ALA A 135 1.66 2.37 15.06
CA ALA A 135 0.49 2.77 15.83
C ALA A 135 -0.54 1.64 15.81
N LEU A 136 -1.07 1.30 16.98
CA LEU A 136 -1.97 0.17 17.19
C LEU A 136 -3.33 0.67 17.65
N PHE A 137 -4.38 0.13 17.05
CA PHE A 137 -5.77 0.44 17.33
C PHE A 137 -6.61 -0.83 17.44
N ARG A 138 -7.74 -0.73 18.14
CA ARG A 138 -8.79 -1.74 18.15
C ARG A 138 -9.94 -1.25 17.28
N LEU A 139 -10.40 -2.08 16.34
CA LEU A 139 -11.64 -1.86 15.61
C LEU A 139 -12.80 -2.57 16.33
N ASP A 140 -13.83 -1.81 16.68
CA ASP A 140 -15.10 -2.36 17.18
C ASP A 140 -16.02 -2.68 15.99
N PRO A 141 -16.35 -3.97 15.73
CA PRO A 141 -17.15 -4.36 14.57
C PRO A 141 -18.64 -4.03 14.71
N VAL A 142 -19.11 -3.74 15.92
CA VAL A 142 -20.52 -3.41 16.19
C VAL A 142 -20.74 -1.92 15.98
N THR A 143 -19.90 -1.09 16.59
CA THR A 143 -20.02 0.38 16.49
C THR A 143 -19.27 0.97 15.31
N ALA A 144 -18.42 0.18 14.64
CA ALA A 144 -17.53 0.60 13.56
C ALA A 144 -16.59 1.76 13.96
N LYS A 145 -16.06 1.69 15.20
CA LYS A 145 -15.18 2.73 15.75
C LYS A 145 -13.77 2.21 15.98
N LEU A 146 -12.79 3.10 15.85
CA LEU A 146 -11.41 2.86 16.24
C LEU A 146 -11.15 3.38 17.65
N THR A 147 -10.32 2.66 18.40
CA THR A 147 -9.78 3.12 19.68
C THR A 147 -8.28 2.89 19.70
N ALA A 148 -7.50 3.92 20.05
CA ALA A 148 -6.06 3.78 20.18
C ALA A 148 -5.70 2.81 21.31
N VAL A 149 -4.80 1.87 21.01
CA VAL A 149 -4.27 0.87 21.95
C VAL A 149 -2.88 1.29 22.43
N GLY A 150 -2.05 1.81 21.53
CA GLY A 150 -0.70 2.27 21.87
C GLY A 150 0.19 2.37 20.65
N LYS A 151 1.50 2.50 20.87
CA LYS A 151 2.51 2.51 19.82
C LYS A 151 3.67 1.62 20.23
N VAL A 152 4.31 0.97 19.26
CA VAL A 152 5.55 0.21 19.47
C VAL A 152 6.67 0.70 18.55
N GLU A 153 7.92 0.37 18.86
CA GLU A 153 9.08 0.69 18.03
C GLU A 153 9.01 -0.05 16.69
N GLY A 154 9.21 0.67 15.58
CA GLY A 154 9.32 0.11 14.23
C GLY A 154 10.74 0.17 13.66
N GLY A 155 11.65 0.93 14.28
CA GLY A 155 13.06 1.04 13.89
C GLY A 155 13.52 2.49 13.77
N ARG A 156 14.73 2.68 13.25
CA ARG A 156 15.30 4.00 12.96
C ARG A 156 15.08 4.34 11.49
N GLY A 157 14.57 5.53 11.21
CA GLY A 157 14.21 5.99 9.86
C GLY A 157 12.73 6.37 9.77
N GLU A 158 12.31 6.74 8.57
CA GLU A 158 10.94 7.16 8.28
C GLU A 158 10.06 5.93 8.03
N ALA A 159 9.00 5.78 8.83
CA ALA A 159 7.97 4.77 8.60
C ALA A 159 7.25 5.03 7.27
N TYR A 160 7.02 3.96 6.49
CA TYR A 160 6.42 4.05 5.17
C TYR A 160 5.38 2.94 5.00
N GLY A 161 5.72 1.79 4.41
CA GLY A 161 4.82 0.63 4.34
C GLY A 161 4.56 -0.09 5.66
N ILE A 162 3.43 -0.80 5.76
CA ILE A 162 3.18 -1.80 6.81
C ILE A 162 2.25 -2.91 6.32
N CYS A 163 2.51 -4.14 6.76
CA CYS A 163 1.59 -5.27 6.63
C CYS A 163 1.76 -6.22 7.82
N LEU A 164 0.74 -7.01 8.13
CA LEU A 164 0.67 -7.95 9.24
C LEU A 164 0.74 -9.39 8.74
N GLY A 165 1.43 -10.23 9.50
CA GLY A 165 1.46 -11.67 9.29
C GLY A 165 1.34 -12.42 10.61
N ARG A 166 0.83 -13.65 10.57
CA ARG A 166 0.73 -14.53 11.73
C ARG A 166 1.28 -15.91 11.41
N ASP A 167 2.19 -16.39 12.26
CA ASP A 167 2.72 -17.75 12.22
C ASP A 167 2.68 -18.39 13.62
N GLY A 168 3.34 -19.54 13.78
CA GLY A 168 3.42 -20.23 15.07
C GLY A 168 4.19 -19.48 16.16
N ALA A 169 4.94 -18.43 15.83
CA ALA A 169 5.62 -17.58 16.80
C ALA A 169 4.72 -16.42 17.29
N GLY A 170 3.67 -16.09 16.55
CA GLY A 170 2.68 -15.08 16.92
C GLY A 170 2.40 -14.06 15.81
N LEU A 171 1.92 -12.89 16.21
CA LEU A 171 1.60 -11.79 15.30
C LEU A 171 2.86 -10.96 15.02
N SER A 172 3.24 -10.86 13.77
CA SER A 172 4.28 -9.95 13.28
C SER A 172 3.68 -8.78 12.53
N ALA A 173 4.25 -7.59 12.72
CA ALA A 173 4.13 -6.49 11.80
C ALA A 173 5.43 -6.37 10.99
N PHE A 174 5.33 -6.24 9.68
CA PHE A 174 6.44 -5.92 8.80
C PHE A 174 6.34 -4.43 8.48
N ILE A 175 7.15 -3.61 9.13
CA ILE A 175 7.22 -2.19 8.83
C ILE A 175 8.32 -1.96 7.81
N VAL A 176 7.94 -1.39 6.66
CA VAL A 176 8.83 -1.01 5.58
C VAL A 176 9.19 0.45 5.77
N LEU A 177 10.48 0.74 5.82
CA LEU A 177 10.99 2.10 5.93
C LEU A 177 11.33 2.64 4.55
N LYS A 178 11.24 3.95 4.40
CA LYS A 178 11.44 4.64 3.12
C LYS A 178 12.78 4.34 2.43
N ASP A 179 13.79 3.88 3.16
CA ASP A 179 15.09 3.54 2.58
C ASP A 179 15.20 2.08 2.09
N GLY A 180 14.11 1.30 2.12
CA GLY A 180 14.06 -0.12 1.76
C GLY A 180 14.37 -1.08 2.91
N THR A 181 14.58 -0.57 4.13
CA THR A 181 14.71 -1.43 5.32
C THR A 181 13.35 -2.02 5.69
N VAL A 182 13.29 -3.32 5.95
CA VAL A 182 12.06 -3.99 6.42
C VAL A 182 12.32 -4.61 7.78
N ASN A 183 11.66 -4.10 8.82
CA ASN A 183 11.75 -4.66 10.17
C ASN A 183 10.54 -5.55 10.45
N GLN A 184 10.81 -6.78 10.84
CA GLN A 184 9.80 -7.69 11.37
C GLN A 184 9.71 -7.50 12.89
N VAL A 185 8.57 -7.02 13.36
CA VAL A 185 8.29 -6.70 14.75
C VAL A 185 7.27 -7.68 15.29
N LEU A 186 7.65 -8.49 16.28
CA LEU A 186 6.71 -9.34 17.00
C LEU A 186 5.88 -8.46 17.93
N ILE A 187 4.55 -8.49 17.80
CA ILE A 187 3.60 -7.67 18.55
C ILE A 187 2.90 -8.51 19.61
N ASP A 188 2.90 -8.01 20.85
CA ASP A 188 2.04 -8.51 21.92
C ASP A 188 1.12 -7.37 22.40
N ALA A 189 -0.16 -7.47 22.06
CA ALA A 189 -1.19 -6.52 22.46
C ALA A 189 -2.03 -7.02 23.66
N SER A 190 -1.70 -8.17 24.25
CA SER A 190 -2.55 -8.83 25.25
C SER A 190 -2.60 -8.08 26.59
N GLY A 191 -1.55 -7.34 26.92
CA GLY A 191 -1.46 -6.51 28.13
C GLY A 191 -2.17 -5.15 28.01
N ALA A 192 -2.16 -4.39 29.10
CA ALA A 192 -2.72 -3.02 29.12
C ALA A 192 -1.94 -2.04 28.23
N THR A 193 -0.63 -2.29 28.03
CA THR A 193 0.23 -1.56 27.11
C THR A 193 0.80 -2.57 26.12
N PRO A 194 0.65 -2.35 24.80
CA PRO A 194 1.22 -3.26 23.82
C PRO A 194 2.75 -3.18 23.84
N THR A 195 3.40 -4.29 23.50
CA THR A 195 4.86 -4.36 23.33
C THR A 195 5.20 -4.84 21.93
N GLY A 196 6.35 -4.39 21.43
CA GLY A 196 6.88 -4.78 20.13
C GLY A 196 8.36 -5.09 20.25
N ARG A 197 8.82 -6.15 19.57
CA ARG A 197 10.24 -6.50 19.49
C ARG A 197 10.63 -6.75 18.05
N ILE A 198 11.60 -5.97 17.55
CA ILE A 198 12.23 -6.26 16.25
C ILE A 198 12.97 -7.59 16.38
N VAL A 199 12.53 -8.60 15.63
CA VAL A 199 13.11 -9.96 15.63
C VAL A 199 13.95 -10.23 14.38
N ARG A 200 13.72 -9.46 13.32
CA ARG A 200 14.43 -9.59 12.05
C ARG A 200 14.47 -8.24 11.32
N THR A 201 15.55 -8.03 10.57
CA THR A 201 15.68 -6.90 9.64
C THR A 201 16.11 -7.46 8.29
N MET A 202 15.37 -7.10 7.25
CA MET A 202 15.67 -7.36 5.84
C MET A 202 15.95 -6.03 5.14
N LYS A 203 16.44 -6.08 3.90
CA LYS A 203 16.85 -4.89 3.17
C LYS A 203 16.67 -5.07 1.65
N LEU A 204 16.00 -4.10 1.04
CA LEU A 204 16.04 -3.79 -0.38
C LEU A 204 16.94 -2.57 -0.62
N SER A 205 17.26 -2.27 -1.88
CA SER A 205 18.33 -1.33 -2.20
C SER A 205 17.86 0.12 -2.17
N THR A 206 16.61 0.37 -2.54
CA THR A 206 16.00 1.70 -2.67
C THR A 206 14.65 1.76 -1.97
N GLN A 207 13.91 2.84 -2.21
CA GLN A 207 12.61 3.08 -1.64
C GLN A 207 11.64 1.92 -1.90
N SER A 208 10.89 1.55 -0.86
CA SER A 208 9.96 0.42 -0.85
C SER A 208 8.80 0.76 0.07
N GLU A 209 7.60 0.29 -0.27
CA GLU A 209 6.37 0.63 0.45
C GLU A 209 5.43 -0.57 0.53
N GLY A 210 4.75 -0.87 -0.57
CA GLY A 210 3.69 -1.87 -0.61
C GLY A 210 4.19 -3.22 -0.10
N CYS A 211 3.45 -3.83 0.83
CA CYS A 211 3.75 -5.17 1.30
C CYS A 211 2.50 -5.95 1.65
N ALA A 212 2.58 -7.27 1.53
CA ALA A 212 1.51 -8.18 1.95
C ALA A 212 2.11 -9.52 2.40
N VAL A 213 1.44 -10.20 3.31
CA VAL A 213 1.89 -11.50 3.83
C VAL A 213 0.87 -12.58 3.50
N ASP A 214 1.32 -13.65 2.85
CA ASP A 214 0.55 -14.89 2.78
C ASP A 214 0.86 -15.75 4.00
N ASP A 215 -0.01 -15.72 5.00
CA ASP A 215 0.11 -16.50 6.24
C ASP A 215 0.19 -18.00 5.99
N ARG A 216 -0.40 -18.50 4.89
CA ARG A 216 -0.48 -19.94 4.58
C ARG A 216 0.87 -20.50 4.13
N THR A 217 1.62 -19.69 3.36
CA THR A 217 2.91 -20.07 2.79
C THR A 217 4.09 -19.43 3.52
N HIS A 218 3.80 -18.53 4.46
CA HIS A 218 4.77 -17.68 5.15
C HIS A 218 5.66 -16.91 4.18
N THR A 219 5.03 -16.28 3.19
CA THR A 219 5.72 -15.46 2.19
C THR A 219 5.35 -14.00 2.41
N LEU A 220 6.35 -13.15 2.60
CA LEU A 220 6.21 -11.69 2.61
C LEU A 220 6.53 -11.19 1.20
N TYR A 221 5.62 -10.43 0.60
CA TYR A 221 5.83 -9.69 -0.64
C TYR A 221 6.12 -8.24 -0.33
N VAL A 222 7.08 -7.62 -1.03
CA VAL A 222 7.44 -6.21 -0.85
C VAL A 222 7.72 -5.59 -2.22
N ALA A 223 7.12 -4.44 -2.50
CA ALA A 223 7.38 -3.65 -3.69
C ALA A 223 8.50 -2.62 -3.42
N GLU A 224 9.50 -2.61 -4.29
CA GLU A 224 10.54 -1.59 -4.38
C GLU A 224 10.21 -0.71 -5.59
N GLU A 225 9.78 0.54 -5.36
CA GLU A 225 9.03 1.40 -6.30
C GLU A 225 9.60 1.37 -7.73
N ASP A 226 10.87 1.69 -7.90
CA ASP A 226 11.53 1.80 -9.22
C ASP A 226 12.12 0.47 -9.73
N VAL A 227 12.03 -0.60 -8.95
CA VAL A 227 12.78 -1.85 -9.19
C VAL A 227 11.87 -3.04 -9.46
N GLY A 228 10.76 -3.17 -8.72
CA GLY A 228 9.74 -4.19 -8.92
C GLY A 228 9.35 -4.95 -7.65
N LEU A 229 8.84 -6.17 -7.85
CA LEU A 229 8.26 -6.98 -6.77
C LEU A 229 9.26 -8.03 -6.27
N TRP A 230 9.37 -8.13 -4.95
CA TRP A 230 10.21 -9.09 -4.25
C TRP A 230 9.40 -9.94 -3.29
N ARG A 231 9.94 -11.12 -2.94
CA ARG A 231 9.48 -11.90 -1.80
C ARG A 231 10.60 -12.27 -0.84
N PHE A 232 10.22 -12.40 0.43
CA PHE A 232 11.02 -12.88 1.55
C PHE A 232 10.28 -14.02 2.26
N ASP A 233 11.01 -14.80 3.05
CA ASP A 233 10.41 -15.66 4.06
C ASP A 233 9.81 -14.79 5.17
N ALA A 234 8.57 -15.04 5.59
CA ALA A 234 7.90 -14.28 6.64
C ALA A 234 8.12 -14.85 8.04
N ARG A 235 8.69 -16.06 8.19
CA ARG A 235 8.91 -16.65 9.52
C ARG A 235 10.00 -15.90 10.28
N VAL A 236 9.82 -15.80 11.60
CA VAL A 236 10.77 -15.12 12.49
C VAL A 236 12.20 -15.72 12.46
N ASN A 237 12.34 -16.97 12.01
CA ASN A 237 13.62 -17.67 11.84
C ASN A 237 13.98 -17.94 10.37
N GLY A 238 13.23 -17.37 9.42
CA GLY A 238 13.46 -17.53 7.99
C GLY A 238 14.74 -16.82 7.52
N PRO A 239 15.22 -17.11 6.30
CA PRO A 239 16.28 -16.34 5.65
C PRO A 239 15.84 -14.91 5.33
N THR A 240 16.76 -13.94 5.39
CA THR A 240 16.49 -12.52 5.12
C THR A 240 16.78 -12.09 3.68
N GLY A 241 17.22 -13.01 2.82
CA GLY A 241 17.54 -12.73 1.43
C GLY A 241 16.28 -12.55 0.57
N PRO A 242 16.20 -11.51 -0.27
CA PRO A 242 15.08 -11.32 -1.18
C PRO A 242 15.16 -12.26 -2.40
N THR A 243 14.00 -12.64 -2.93
CA THR A 243 13.86 -13.26 -4.25
C THR A 243 13.03 -12.34 -5.14
N LYS A 244 13.58 -11.94 -6.30
CA LYS A 244 12.86 -11.08 -7.26
C LYS A 244 11.77 -11.89 -7.96
N ILE A 245 10.56 -11.36 -7.99
CA ILE A 245 9.42 -11.92 -8.74
C ILE A 245 9.29 -11.22 -10.09
N ALA A 246 9.34 -9.89 -10.07
CA ALA A 246 9.15 -9.07 -11.25
C ALA A 246 10.02 -7.82 -11.22
N ALA A 247 10.37 -7.31 -12.40
CA ALA A 247 11.01 -6.01 -12.55
C ALA A 247 9.96 -4.95 -12.93
N ALA A 248 10.16 -3.71 -12.47
CA ALA A 248 9.50 -2.54 -13.04
C ALA A 248 10.11 -2.26 -14.43
N ASP A 249 9.67 -3.04 -15.42
CA ASP A 249 10.26 -3.10 -16.76
C ASP A 249 9.65 -2.11 -17.77
N GLY A 250 8.70 -1.30 -17.32
CA GLY A 250 7.95 -0.37 -18.17
C GLY A 250 7.00 -1.09 -19.14
N ARG A 251 6.74 -2.38 -18.94
CA ARG A 251 5.82 -3.22 -19.72
C ARG A 251 4.76 -3.86 -18.85
N ASN A 252 5.13 -4.87 -18.08
CA ASN A 252 4.20 -5.60 -17.21
C ASN A 252 3.99 -4.86 -15.88
N LEU A 253 5.03 -4.21 -15.40
CA LEU A 253 5.00 -3.34 -14.23
C LEU A 253 5.70 -2.03 -14.61
N VAL A 254 4.96 -0.93 -14.53
CA VAL A 254 5.44 0.41 -14.83
C VAL A 254 5.63 1.12 -13.50
N MET A 255 6.84 1.61 -13.25
CA MET A 255 7.17 2.31 -12.01
C MET A 255 6.25 3.54 -11.83
N ASP A 256 5.71 3.76 -10.64
CA ASP A 256 6.15 3.12 -9.39
C ASP A 256 5.37 1.84 -9.06
N ALA A 257 6.06 0.84 -8.51
CA ALA A 257 5.47 -0.38 -7.97
C ALA A 257 5.01 -0.13 -6.53
N GLU A 258 3.71 0.03 -6.33
CA GLU A 258 3.14 0.51 -5.08
C GLU A 258 2.45 -0.60 -4.27
N GLY A 259 1.22 -0.38 -3.81
CA GLY A 259 0.47 -1.30 -2.96
C GLY A 259 0.48 -2.75 -3.48
N VAL A 260 0.54 -3.68 -2.52
CA VAL A 260 0.58 -5.13 -2.79
C VAL A 260 -0.58 -5.78 -2.06
N ALA A 261 -1.35 -6.61 -2.75
CA ALA A 261 -2.48 -7.34 -2.17
C ALA A 261 -2.49 -8.81 -2.61
N ILE A 262 -3.18 -9.69 -1.87
CA ILE A 262 -3.15 -11.14 -2.11
C ILE A 262 -4.57 -11.71 -2.29
N ALA A 263 -4.84 -12.29 -3.46
CA ALA A 263 -5.99 -13.16 -3.70
C ALA A 263 -5.63 -14.60 -3.32
N ALA A 264 -5.78 -14.96 -2.04
CA ALA A 264 -5.45 -16.28 -1.52
C ALA A 264 -6.49 -17.35 -1.91
N ILE A 265 -6.08 -18.41 -2.62
CA ILE A 265 -6.93 -19.54 -3.01
C ILE A 265 -6.38 -20.86 -2.45
N GLY A 266 -7.20 -21.57 -1.67
CA GLY A 266 -6.81 -22.86 -1.08
C GLY A 266 -5.60 -22.75 -0.14
N GLU A 267 -4.68 -23.70 -0.21
CA GLU A 267 -3.51 -23.76 0.69
C GLU A 267 -2.33 -22.91 0.21
N LYS A 268 -2.14 -22.75 -1.11
CA LYS A 268 -0.96 -22.09 -1.69
C LYS A 268 -1.20 -21.39 -3.02
N ASP A 269 -2.34 -21.63 -3.66
CA ASP A 269 -2.64 -21.04 -4.94
C ASP A 269 -3.19 -19.62 -4.75
N GLY A 270 -3.35 -18.91 -5.85
CA GLY A 270 -3.86 -17.55 -5.86
C GLY A 270 -2.95 -16.59 -6.61
N TYR A 271 -3.12 -15.30 -6.31
CA TYR A 271 -2.44 -14.22 -7.01
C TYR A 271 -1.90 -13.18 -6.03
N VAL A 272 -0.70 -12.67 -6.28
CA VAL A 272 -0.26 -11.38 -5.75
C VAL A 272 -0.59 -10.31 -6.79
N VAL A 273 -1.23 -9.24 -6.34
CA VAL A 273 -1.60 -8.07 -7.13
C VAL A 273 -0.68 -6.92 -6.73
N VAL A 274 -0.19 -6.16 -7.70
CA VAL A 274 0.64 -4.97 -7.45
C VAL A 274 0.03 -3.79 -8.19
N SER A 275 -0.05 -2.64 -7.52
CA SER A 275 -0.34 -1.36 -8.17
C SER A 275 0.83 -0.95 -9.06
N SER A 276 0.58 -0.86 -10.37
CA SER A 276 1.49 -0.36 -11.39
C SER A 276 1.12 1.10 -11.60
N GLN A 277 1.55 1.95 -10.66
CA GLN A 277 1.06 3.32 -10.52
C GLN A 277 1.34 4.14 -11.77
N GLY A 278 2.52 3.97 -12.38
CA GLY A 278 2.96 4.78 -13.51
C GLY A 278 2.19 4.61 -14.81
N ASP A 279 1.30 3.63 -14.91
CA ASP A 279 0.36 3.55 -16.01
C ASP A 279 -1.08 3.34 -15.54
N ASN A 280 -1.40 3.63 -14.27
CA ASN A 280 -2.74 3.49 -13.70
C ASN A 280 -3.30 2.07 -13.92
N ALA A 281 -2.53 1.02 -13.63
CA ALA A 281 -2.95 -0.37 -13.82
C ALA A 281 -2.59 -1.25 -12.63
N TYR A 282 -3.07 -2.48 -12.65
CA TYR A 282 -2.81 -3.49 -11.63
C TYR A 282 -2.34 -4.76 -12.30
N VAL A 283 -1.24 -5.33 -11.80
CA VAL A 283 -0.60 -6.52 -12.38
C VAL A 283 -0.71 -7.71 -11.44
N LEU A 284 -1.01 -8.89 -12.00
CA LEU A 284 -1.12 -10.13 -11.25
C LEU A 284 0.05 -11.07 -11.55
N TYR A 285 0.62 -11.63 -10.48
CA TYR A 285 1.54 -12.76 -10.54
C TYR A 285 0.97 -13.94 -9.75
N SER A 286 1.23 -15.16 -10.21
CA SER A 286 0.81 -16.40 -9.57
C SER A 286 1.59 -16.63 -8.26
N LEU A 287 0.91 -16.95 -7.16
CA LEU A 287 1.58 -17.29 -5.90
C LEU A 287 2.34 -18.63 -5.98
N THR A 288 1.94 -19.51 -6.90
CA THR A 288 2.47 -20.88 -6.99
C THR A 288 3.84 -20.94 -7.68
N ASP A 289 4.08 -20.07 -8.67
CA ASP A 289 5.23 -20.14 -9.57
C ASP A 289 5.75 -18.77 -10.03
N ASP A 290 5.34 -17.68 -9.38
CA ASP A 290 5.77 -16.29 -9.64
C ASP A 290 5.47 -15.78 -11.07
N ARG A 291 4.77 -16.55 -11.91
CA ARG A 291 4.56 -16.19 -13.32
C ARG A 291 3.60 -15.00 -13.45
N TYR A 292 3.86 -14.15 -14.43
CA TYR A 292 2.91 -13.13 -14.88
C TYR A 292 1.59 -13.79 -15.33
N VAL A 293 0.47 -13.21 -14.90
CA VAL A 293 -0.88 -13.71 -15.19
C VAL A 293 -1.63 -12.77 -16.13
N GLY A 294 -1.60 -11.46 -15.86
CA GLY A 294 -2.35 -10.48 -16.62
C GLY A 294 -2.38 -9.13 -15.91
N ARG A 295 -3.02 -8.15 -16.56
CA ARG A 295 -3.18 -6.79 -16.03
C ARG A 295 -4.60 -6.30 -16.21
N PHE A 296 -5.09 -5.51 -15.28
CA PHE A 296 -6.36 -4.82 -15.40
C PHE A 296 -6.23 -3.34 -15.04
N ARG A 297 -7.22 -2.54 -15.46
CA ARG A 297 -7.35 -1.12 -15.13
C ARG A 297 -8.79 -0.82 -14.72
N ILE A 298 -8.96 -0.03 -13.67
CA ILE A 298 -10.28 0.47 -13.27
C ILE A 298 -10.55 1.74 -14.07
N VAL A 299 -11.50 1.66 -14.98
CA VAL A 299 -11.93 2.80 -15.82
C VAL A 299 -13.24 3.38 -15.31
N ASP A 300 -13.58 4.57 -15.80
CA ASP A 300 -14.85 5.23 -15.50
C ASP A 300 -16.07 4.34 -15.80
N GLY A 301 -17.01 4.33 -14.87
CA GLY A 301 -18.27 3.60 -14.95
C GLY A 301 -19.40 4.34 -14.25
N ALA A 302 -20.08 3.67 -13.32
CA ALA A 302 -21.11 4.32 -12.48
C ALA A 302 -20.50 5.30 -11.46
N VAL A 303 -19.26 5.05 -11.05
CA VAL A 303 -18.36 5.95 -10.32
C VAL A 303 -17.09 6.14 -11.17
N GLY A 304 -16.22 7.08 -10.78
CA GLY A 304 -14.95 7.28 -11.47
C GLY A 304 -14.03 6.05 -11.45
N GLY A 305 -13.06 6.02 -12.37
CA GLY A 305 -11.96 5.06 -12.38
C GLY A 305 -10.97 5.30 -11.24
N SER A 306 -9.75 4.77 -11.37
CA SER A 306 -8.65 5.11 -10.45
C SER A 306 -7.39 5.44 -11.22
N GLU A 307 -6.68 6.46 -10.74
CA GLU A 307 -5.40 6.91 -11.27
C GLU A 307 -4.42 7.12 -10.12
N GLU A 308 -3.12 6.98 -10.40
CA GLU A 308 -2.04 7.18 -9.43
C GLU A 308 -2.23 6.41 -8.12
N THR A 309 -2.74 5.18 -8.20
CA THR A 309 -3.03 4.36 -7.01
C THR A 309 -1.78 4.05 -6.18
N ASP A 310 -1.72 4.55 -4.95
CA ASP A 310 -0.79 4.09 -3.91
C ASP A 310 -1.20 2.69 -3.40
N GLY A 311 -2.05 2.62 -2.37
CA GLY A 311 -2.43 1.39 -1.69
C GLY A 311 -3.60 0.64 -2.33
N ILE A 312 -3.55 -0.69 -2.17
CA ILE A 312 -4.57 -1.63 -2.62
C ILE A 312 -4.80 -2.72 -1.56
N GLU A 313 -6.01 -3.24 -1.49
CA GLU A 313 -6.35 -4.39 -0.64
C GLU A 313 -7.29 -5.34 -1.37
N LEU A 314 -7.15 -6.64 -1.11
CA LEU A 314 -7.92 -7.69 -1.75
C LEU A 314 -8.28 -8.77 -0.74
N MET A 315 -9.58 -8.98 -0.57
CA MET A 315 -10.07 -10.11 0.22
C MET A 315 -11.10 -10.89 -0.57
N LEU A 316 -10.87 -12.19 -0.73
CA LEU A 316 -11.81 -13.11 -1.37
C LEU A 316 -12.93 -13.52 -0.41
N GLY A 317 -14.05 -13.95 -0.99
CA GLY A 317 -15.23 -14.41 -0.27
C GLY A 317 -16.38 -13.41 -0.31
N ASP A 318 -17.50 -13.79 0.27
CA ASP A 318 -18.73 -13.01 0.19
C ASP A 318 -18.65 -11.74 1.04
N PHE A 319 -18.94 -10.59 0.43
CA PHE A 319 -19.13 -9.25 1.03
C PHE A 319 -20.56 -8.71 0.77
N GLY A 320 -21.50 -9.60 0.49
CA GLY A 320 -22.89 -9.30 0.17
C GLY A 320 -23.15 -9.21 -1.34
N PRO A 321 -24.38 -8.88 -1.74
CA PRO A 321 -24.84 -9.00 -3.14
C PRO A 321 -24.03 -8.19 -4.16
N ALA A 322 -23.38 -7.10 -3.73
CA ALA A 322 -22.55 -6.29 -4.59
C ALA A 322 -21.17 -6.91 -4.87
N TYR A 323 -20.68 -7.81 -4.01
CA TYR A 323 -19.32 -8.33 -4.02
C TYR A 323 -19.28 -9.83 -3.58
N PRO A 324 -20.00 -10.74 -4.26
CA PRO A 324 -20.19 -12.10 -3.76
C PRO A 324 -18.94 -13.00 -3.81
N GLY A 325 -18.00 -12.76 -4.74
CA GLY A 325 -16.73 -13.50 -4.82
C GLY A 325 -15.52 -12.82 -4.21
N GLY A 326 -15.66 -11.58 -3.75
CA GLY A 326 -14.55 -10.82 -3.14
C GLY A 326 -14.60 -9.34 -3.44
N LEU A 327 -13.83 -8.59 -2.67
CA LEU A 327 -13.70 -7.15 -2.75
C LEU A 327 -12.23 -6.78 -3.00
N PHE A 328 -12.01 -6.07 -4.10
CA PHE A 328 -10.75 -5.37 -4.38
C PHE A 328 -10.97 -3.88 -4.13
N ILE A 329 -10.07 -3.25 -3.37
CA ILE A 329 -10.09 -1.83 -3.08
C ILE A 329 -8.81 -1.22 -3.62
N ALA A 330 -8.94 -0.09 -4.31
CA ALA A 330 -7.83 0.70 -4.78
C ALA A 330 -8.02 2.16 -4.37
N GLN A 331 -6.96 2.79 -3.87
CA GLN A 331 -6.92 4.24 -3.74
C GLN A 331 -7.05 4.90 -5.14
N ASP A 332 -7.68 6.07 -5.17
CA ASP A 332 -7.76 6.93 -6.35
C ASP A 332 -7.12 8.29 -6.05
N GLY A 333 -5.98 8.52 -6.68
CA GLY A 333 -5.18 9.74 -6.57
C GLY A 333 -5.83 10.96 -7.24
N HIS A 334 -6.78 10.75 -8.17
CA HIS A 334 -7.44 11.79 -8.95
C HIS A 334 -8.97 11.67 -8.96
N ASN A 335 -9.57 11.73 -7.77
CA ASN A 335 -11.03 11.73 -7.61
C ASN A 335 -11.69 13.09 -7.93
N ALA A 336 -11.44 13.66 -9.10
CA ALA A 336 -11.86 15.03 -9.44
C ALA A 336 -13.40 15.18 -9.49
N ALA A 337 -13.99 16.26 -8.96
CA ALA A 337 -13.39 17.44 -8.34
C ALA A 337 -13.29 17.38 -6.79
N ALA A 338 -13.34 16.18 -6.21
CA ALA A 338 -13.25 15.96 -4.78
C ALA A 338 -11.81 15.63 -4.34
N ALA A 339 -11.61 15.50 -3.03
CA ALA A 339 -10.41 14.91 -2.48
C ALA A 339 -10.33 13.42 -2.85
N GLN A 340 -9.13 12.84 -2.73
CA GLN A 340 -8.87 11.43 -2.99
C GLN A 340 -9.78 10.51 -2.15
N ASN A 341 -10.04 9.31 -2.67
CA ASN A 341 -10.88 8.31 -2.02
C ASN A 341 -10.44 6.89 -2.40
N PHE A 342 -11.27 5.89 -2.12
CA PHE A 342 -11.03 4.51 -2.49
C PHE A 342 -12.17 3.97 -3.36
N LYS A 343 -11.83 3.27 -4.45
CA LYS A 343 -12.79 2.58 -5.32
C LYS A 343 -12.98 1.13 -4.88
N LEU A 344 -14.23 0.66 -4.91
CA LEU A 344 -14.62 -0.71 -4.54
C LEU A 344 -14.99 -1.50 -5.80
N VAL A 345 -14.25 -2.56 -6.08
CA VAL A 345 -14.41 -3.39 -7.28
C VAL A 345 -14.73 -4.82 -6.87
N ALA A 346 -15.69 -5.45 -7.56
CA ALA A 346 -15.96 -6.87 -7.37
C ALA A 346 -14.83 -7.71 -7.96
N TRP A 347 -14.24 -8.58 -7.14
CA TRP A 347 -13.20 -9.50 -7.60
C TRP A 347 -13.67 -10.38 -8.77
N ASP A 348 -14.94 -10.79 -8.76
CA ASP A 348 -15.53 -11.59 -9.85
C ASP A 348 -15.42 -10.92 -11.22
N ASP A 349 -15.49 -9.58 -11.28
CA ASP A 349 -15.40 -8.86 -12.54
C ASP A 349 -13.95 -8.81 -13.04
N ILE A 350 -12.99 -8.63 -12.13
CA ILE A 350 -11.55 -8.73 -12.41
C ILE A 350 -11.21 -10.14 -12.89
N ALA A 351 -11.62 -11.17 -12.15
CA ALA A 351 -11.37 -12.56 -12.47
C ALA A 351 -11.95 -12.93 -13.84
N ARG A 352 -13.20 -12.51 -14.13
CA ARG A 352 -13.85 -12.76 -15.42
C ARG A 352 -13.16 -12.04 -16.57
N ALA A 353 -12.78 -10.77 -16.40
CA ALA A 353 -12.10 -9.98 -17.42
C ALA A 353 -10.73 -10.57 -17.77
N LEU A 354 -10.02 -11.11 -16.78
CA LEU A 354 -8.72 -11.76 -16.93
C LEU A 354 -8.80 -13.24 -17.33
N GLY A 355 -9.99 -13.84 -17.35
CA GLY A 355 -10.18 -15.27 -17.61
C GLY A 355 -9.56 -16.17 -16.55
N LEU A 356 -9.53 -15.70 -15.29
CA LEU A 356 -9.09 -16.50 -14.14
C LEU A 356 -10.10 -17.62 -13.85
N ARG A 357 -9.61 -18.71 -13.27
CA ARG A 357 -10.41 -19.89 -12.91
C ARG A 357 -10.84 -19.84 -11.46
#